data_AF-A0AA85IZK5-F1
#
_entry.id   AF-A0AA85IZK5-F1
#
_cell.length_a   1.000
_cell.length_b   1.000
_cell.length_c   1.000
_cell.angle_alpha   90.00
_cell.angle_beta   90.00
_cell.angle_gamma   90.00
#
_symmetry.space_group_name_H-M   'P 1'
#
loop_
_entity.id
_entity.type
_entity.pdbx_description
1 polymer ?
#
loop_
_entity_poly.entity_id
_entity_poly.type
_entity_poly.pdbx_seq_one_letter_code
_entity_poly.pdbx_strand_id
1 'polypeptide(L)'
;MFLFLCLRVLIYLPCHQLKNEIVTMASRTKSVADFTGRLVNGGLRYRPLDDLKAIFKTRVQEGSRKLDKNPADCSKTWASNLKKHPCYLQLPPMSLPAQLDAVAIDYLREHSVSPPKAIEDRSKILADYLWSRPLLSEETIVQKSLNMKKSKDVDEEDEDDGLTFALENFADQREARISRELSLKSWKSLSYSGHTCELYLVSRLAPNFASACRVLYEIRKRCPNFIPRSLFDFGSGLGTVTWATNTVWPVGCVREHYLVEPSLHMTRLSEFMFRKQGTVQPSENIFPGVYHRRFMPESV
;
A
#
# COMPACT_ATOMS: atom_id res chain seq x y z
N MET A 1 -5.15 6.89 -7.21
CA MET A 1 -6.10 5.83 -6.82
C MET A 1 -5.52 4.78 -5.87
N PHE A 2 -4.23 4.81 -5.50
CA PHE A 2 -3.68 4.00 -4.40
C PHE A 2 -3.92 4.57 -2.99
N LEU A 3 -4.29 5.85 -2.89
CA LEU A 3 -4.64 6.49 -1.61
C LEU A 3 -5.85 5.83 -0.91
N PHE A 4 -6.68 5.07 -1.64
CA PHE A 4 -7.93 4.50 -1.12
C PHE A 4 -7.84 3.04 -0.67
N LEU A 5 -6.82 2.27 -1.09
CA LEU A 5 -6.72 0.86 -0.70
C LEU A 5 -5.75 0.63 0.47
N CYS A 6 -4.70 1.44 0.63
CA CYS A 6 -3.90 1.44 1.87
C CYS A 6 -4.72 1.84 3.11
N LEU A 7 -5.86 2.52 2.92
CA LEU A 7 -6.77 2.88 4.01
C LEU A 7 -7.63 1.71 4.52
N ARG A 8 -7.70 0.57 3.83
CA ARG A 8 -8.54 -0.56 4.26
C ARG A 8 -7.88 -1.50 5.28
N VAL A 9 -6.58 -1.32 5.56
CA VAL A 9 -5.83 -2.20 6.50
C VAL A 9 -5.34 -1.47 7.75
N LEU A 10 -5.20 -0.13 7.73
CA LEU A 10 -5.00 0.66 8.96
C LEU A 10 -6.32 1.28 9.42
N ILE A 11 -7.07 0.54 10.24
CA ILE A 11 -7.87 0.95 11.40
C ILE A 11 -8.74 -0.28 11.73
N TYR A 12 -8.16 -1.23 12.47
CA TYR A 12 -8.92 -2.06 13.40
C TYR A 12 -8.38 -1.69 14.78
N LEU A 13 -9.06 -0.77 15.45
CA LEU A 13 -8.92 -0.57 16.89
C LEU A 13 -9.95 -1.49 17.55
N PRO A 14 -9.56 -2.63 18.13
CA PRO A 14 -10.41 -3.27 19.11
C PRO A 14 -10.33 -2.43 20.39
N CYS A 15 -11.26 -1.49 20.56
CA CYS A 15 -11.53 -0.90 21.86
C CYS A 15 -12.29 -1.93 22.71
N HIS A 16 -11.54 -2.86 23.30
CA HIS A 16 -12.02 -3.68 24.40
C HIS A 16 -10.91 -3.70 25.44
N GLN A 17 -11.04 -2.82 26.44
CA GLN A 17 -10.55 -2.90 27.82
C GLN A 17 -10.26 -1.51 28.37
N LEU A 18 -11.32 -0.79 28.71
CA LEU A 18 -11.34 0.19 29.79
C LEU A 18 -12.66 -0.04 30.54
N LYS A 19 -12.70 -1.14 31.30
CA LYS A 19 -13.67 -1.37 32.36
C LYS A 19 -12.86 -1.62 33.62
N ASN A 20 -12.64 -0.56 34.39
CA ASN A 20 -12.78 -0.50 35.84
C ASN A 20 -12.18 0.82 36.32
N GLU A 21 -12.82 1.42 37.33
CA GLU A 21 -12.59 2.74 37.92
C GLU A 21 -13.17 3.88 37.05
N ILE A 22 -14.21 4.62 37.41
CA ILE A 22 -14.63 5.14 38.72
C ILE A 22 -16.17 5.21 38.72
N VAL A 23 -16.82 4.45 39.62
CA VAL A 23 -18.20 4.71 40.04
C VAL A 23 -18.12 5.44 41.36
N THR A 24 -18.30 6.76 41.36
CA THR A 24 -19.06 7.44 42.41
C THR A 24 -19.42 8.87 42.02
N MET A 25 -20.67 9.23 42.33
CA MET A 25 -21.22 10.57 42.52
C MET A 25 -21.74 11.36 41.30
N ALA A 26 -23.08 11.41 41.29
CA ALA A 26 -23.91 12.61 41.15
C ALA A 26 -24.33 13.07 39.75
N SER A 27 -25.54 12.60 39.39
CA SER A 27 -26.66 13.40 38.89
C SER A 27 -26.36 14.69 38.11
N ARG A 28 -26.60 14.65 36.79
CA ARG A 28 -27.50 15.60 36.12
C ARG A 28 -27.79 15.19 34.67
N THR A 29 -29.09 15.04 34.44
CA THR A 29 -29.82 14.90 33.19
C THR A 29 -29.26 15.69 32.00
N LYS A 30 -28.85 14.97 30.94
CA LYS A 30 -29.18 15.28 29.54
C LYS A 30 -29.39 13.95 28.82
N SER A 31 -30.47 13.86 28.03
CA SER A 31 -30.82 12.64 27.29
C SER A 31 -29.61 12.14 26.51
N VAL A 32 -29.29 10.87 26.69
CA VAL A 32 -28.37 10.12 25.84
C VAL A 32 -29.01 10.08 24.46
N ALA A 33 -28.74 11.09 23.65
CA ALA A 33 -28.97 11.06 22.22
C ALA A 33 -27.97 10.03 21.66
N ASP A 34 -28.44 8.78 21.67
CA ASP A 34 -28.09 7.67 20.78
C ASP A 34 -26.75 7.83 20.03
N PHE A 35 -25.64 7.78 20.78
CA PHE A 35 -24.29 7.84 20.21
C PHE A 35 -23.99 6.59 19.35
N THR A 36 -24.82 5.55 19.49
CA THR A 36 -24.85 4.31 18.71
C THR A 36 -25.55 4.44 17.36
N GLY A 37 -26.45 5.42 17.17
CA GLY A 37 -27.07 5.71 15.87
C GLY A 37 -26.12 6.33 14.84
N ARG A 38 -24.92 6.74 15.26
CA ARG A 38 -23.80 7.19 14.41
C ARG A 38 -22.64 6.20 14.39
N LEU A 39 -22.90 4.90 14.57
CA LEU A 39 -22.02 3.93 13.95
C LEU A 39 -22.11 4.20 12.44
N VAL A 40 -21.10 4.90 11.93
CA VAL A 40 -20.80 4.93 10.50
C VAL A 40 -20.62 3.46 10.14
N ASN A 41 -21.69 2.83 9.64
CA ASN A 41 -21.61 1.57 8.93
C ASN A 41 -20.40 1.72 8.02
N GLY A 42 -19.36 0.88 8.17
CA GLY A 42 -18.14 0.96 7.36
C GLY A 42 -18.40 0.89 5.84
N GLY A 43 -19.66 0.62 5.45
CA GLY A 43 -20.25 0.80 4.13
C GLY A 43 -20.87 2.18 3.85
N LEU A 44 -20.55 3.26 4.57
CA LEU A 44 -20.66 4.63 4.06
C LEU A 44 -19.62 4.73 2.94
N ARG A 45 -20.03 4.15 1.81
CA ARG A 45 -19.30 4.06 0.56
C ARG A 45 -18.63 5.39 0.36
N TYR A 46 -17.30 5.39 0.30
CA TYR A 46 -16.58 6.36 -0.52
C TYR A 46 -17.14 6.20 -1.93
N ARG A 47 -18.31 6.77 -2.22
CA ARG A 47 -18.76 6.95 -3.58
C ARG A 47 -17.71 7.90 -4.14
N PRO A 48 -16.97 7.52 -5.19
CA PRO A 48 -16.32 8.53 -5.98
C PRO A 48 -17.42 9.53 -6.31
N LEU A 49 -17.20 10.79 -5.92
CA LEU A 49 -18.13 11.89 -6.23
C LEU A 49 -18.54 11.69 -7.70
N ASP A 50 -19.83 11.74 -8.01
CA ASP A 50 -20.28 11.34 -9.35
C ASP A 50 -19.56 12.17 -10.45
N ASP A 51 -19.12 13.38 -10.10
CA ASP A 51 -18.20 14.25 -10.82
C ASP A 51 -16.83 13.60 -11.15
N LEU A 52 -16.18 12.93 -10.17
CA LEU A 52 -14.94 12.18 -10.41
C LEU A 52 -15.19 11.00 -11.35
N LYS A 53 -16.30 10.28 -11.21
CA LYS A 53 -16.64 9.19 -12.14
C LYS A 53 -16.85 9.73 -13.55
N ALA A 54 -17.49 10.89 -13.70
CA ALA A 54 -17.69 11.55 -14.98
C ALA A 54 -16.35 11.94 -15.62
N ILE A 55 -15.40 12.48 -14.85
CA ILE A 55 -14.04 12.81 -15.31
C ILE A 55 -13.32 11.57 -15.85
N PHE A 56 -13.40 10.42 -15.17
CA PHE A 56 -12.78 9.18 -15.65
C PHE A 56 -13.53 8.54 -16.83
N LYS A 57 -14.83 8.83 -17.00
CA LYS A 57 -15.63 8.37 -18.15
C LYS A 57 -15.40 9.18 -19.42
N THR A 58 -14.79 10.37 -19.34
CA THR A 58 -14.45 11.18 -20.52
C THR A 58 -13.52 10.38 -21.45
N ARG A 59 -14.10 9.84 -22.53
CA ARG A 59 -13.37 9.09 -23.56
C ARG A 59 -12.35 10.01 -24.23
N VAL A 60 -11.10 9.56 -24.31
CA VAL A 60 -10.20 10.03 -25.37
C VAL A 60 -10.84 9.58 -26.68
N GLN A 61 -11.17 10.50 -27.59
CA GLN A 61 -11.65 10.13 -28.92
C GLN A 61 -10.53 9.37 -29.64
N GLU A 62 -10.65 8.05 -29.71
CA GLU A 62 -9.87 7.18 -30.58
C GLU A 62 -10.24 7.50 -32.04
N GLY A 63 -9.66 8.56 -32.60
CA GLY A 63 -10.02 8.98 -33.96
C GLY A 63 -9.08 9.97 -34.65
N SER A 64 -8.30 10.78 -33.94
CA SER A 64 -7.46 11.79 -34.59
C SER A 64 -5.97 11.44 -34.51
N ARG A 65 -5.57 10.41 -35.27
CA ARG A 65 -4.17 10.22 -35.65
C ARG A 65 -3.80 11.24 -36.73
N LYS A 66 -3.60 12.49 -36.34
CA LYS A 66 -2.65 13.38 -37.01
C LYS A 66 -1.89 14.13 -35.95
N LEU A 67 -0.56 14.02 -36.04
CA LEU A 67 0.41 14.59 -35.14
C LEU A 67 0.50 16.11 -35.38
N ASP A 68 -0.59 16.85 -35.16
CA ASP A 68 -0.55 18.31 -35.17
C ASP A 68 -0.35 18.81 -33.75
N LYS A 69 0.83 19.39 -33.53
CA LYS A 69 1.27 20.04 -32.29
C LYS A 69 0.44 21.29 -32.01
N ASN A 70 -0.84 21.13 -31.68
CA ASN A 70 -1.69 22.24 -31.25
C ASN A 70 -1.95 22.13 -29.73
N PRO A 71 -1.40 23.04 -28.89
CA PRO A 71 -1.50 22.95 -27.42
C PRO A 71 -2.95 23.02 -26.88
N ALA A 72 -3.93 23.39 -27.72
CA ALA A 72 -5.35 23.40 -27.38
C ALA A 72 -5.98 22.00 -27.24
N ASP A 73 -5.41 20.95 -27.85
CA ASP A 73 -6.05 19.61 -27.89
C ASP A 73 -5.70 18.74 -26.67
N CYS A 74 -4.73 19.16 -25.85
CA CYS A 74 -4.38 18.53 -24.57
C CYS A 74 -5.49 18.68 -23.50
N SER A 75 -6.49 19.52 -23.76
CA SER A 75 -7.64 19.81 -22.89
C SER A 75 -8.66 18.67 -22.77
N LYS A 76 -8.55 17.61 -23.59
CA LYS A 76 -9.55 16.53 -23.70
C LYS A 76 -9.23 15.26 -22.91
N THR A 77 -8.14 15.22 -22.14
CA THR A 77 -7.77 14.02 -21.37
C THR A 77 -8.44 14.01 -19.99
N TRP A 78 -8.72 12.84 -19.43
CA TRP A 78 -9.18 12.73 -18.03
C TRP A 78 -8.16 13.35 -17.06
N ALA A 79 -6.86 13.32 -17.40
CA ALA A 79 -5.79 13.92 -16.60
C ALA A 79 -5.87 15.45 -16.56
N SER A 80 -6.16 16.12 -17.68
CA SER A 80 -6.38 17.58 -17.69
C SER A 80 -7.65 17.97 -16.94
N ASN A 81 -8.71 17.16 -17.04
CA ASN A 81 -9.95 17.40 -16.29
C ASN A 81 -9.77 17.16 -14.79
N LEU A 82 -8.97 16.17 -14.40
CA LEU A 82 -8.63 15.93 -13.00
C LEU A 82 -7.88 17.11 -12.39
N LYS A 83 -6.95 17.73 -13.12
CA LYS A 83 -6.23 18.94 -12.66
C LYS A 83 -7.15 20.14 -12.39
N LYS A 84 -8.28 20.21 -13.10
CA LYS A 84 -9.30 21.26 -12.94
C LYS A 84 -10.29 20.95 -11.80
N HIS A 85 -10.25 19.75 -11.22
CA HIS A 85 -11.20 19.34 -10.20
C HIS A 85 -10.97 20.12 -8.88
N PRO A 86 -12.01 20.58 -8.17
CA PRO A 86 -11.86 21.38 -6.95
C PRO A 86 -11.05 20.69 -5.83
N CYS A 87 -11.09 19.36 -5.79
CA CYS A 87 -10.30 18.55 -4.83
C CYS A 87 -8.94 18.10 -5.38
N TYR A 88 -8.50 18.60 -6.53
CA TYR A 88 -7.15 18.33 -7.02
C TYR A 88 -6.14 19.03 -6.12
N LEU A 89 -5.18 18.27 -5.61
CA LEU A 89 -4.09 18.78 -4.79
C LEU A 89 -2.78 18.56 -5.53
N GLN A 90 -2.07 19.65 -5.84
CA GLN A 90 -0.69 19.57 -6.27
C GLN A 90 0.18 19.36 -5.03
N LEU A 91 0.55 18.11 -4.78
CA LEU A 91 1.40 17.74 -3.66
C LEU A 91 2.87 17.80 -4.10
N PRO A 92 3.79 18.37 -3.29
CA PRO A 92 5.20 18.36 -3.62
C PRO A 92 5.72 16.92 -3.72
N PRO A 93 6.76 16.66 -4.54
CA PRO A 93 7.41 15.36 -4.54
C PRO A 93 7.97 15.06 -3.14
N MET A 94 7.96 13.79 -2.77
CA MET A 94 8.51 13.30 -1.51
C MET A 94 9.68 12.38 -1.85
N SER A 95 10.84 12.64 -1.26
CA SER A 95 11.98 11.73 -1.31
C SER A 95 11.89 10.70 -0.18
N LEU A 96 12.56 9.56 -0.36
CA LEU A 96 12.83 8.66 0.74
C LEU A 96 13.75 9.35 1.77
N PRO A 97 13.65 9.01 3.07
CA PRO A 97 14.68 9.35 4.03
C PRO A 97 16.03 8.80 3.56
N ALA A 98 17.10 9.61 3.66
CA ALA A 98 18.42 9.22 3.15
C ALA A 98 18.91 7.87 3.68
N GLN A 99 18.63 7.58 4.96
CA GLN A 99 18.97 6.30 5.57
C GLN A 99 18.17 5.12 4.99
N LEU A 100 16.88 5.32 4.69
CA LEU A 100 16.05 4.29 4.07
C LEU A 100 16.53 3.98 2.64
N ASP A 101 16.89 5.02 1.90
CA ASP A 101 17.43 4.90 0.54
C ASP A 101 18.78 4.18 0.52
N ALA A 102 19.70 4.56 1.43
CA ALA A 102 20.99 3.90 1.59
C ALA A 102 20.85 2.40 1.92
N VAL A 103 20.01 2.05 2.89
CA VAL A 103 19.79 0.65 3.29
C VAL A 103 19.16 -0.16 2.14
N ALA A 104 18.27 0.43 1.33
CA ALA A 104 17.71 -0.25 0.16
C ALA A 104 18.80 -0.56 -0.88
N ILE A 105 19.70 0.41 -1.14
CA ILE A 105 20.82 0.24 -2.07
C ILE A 105 21.80 -0.83 -1.57
N ASP A 106 22.12 -0.81 -0.27
CA ASP A 106 23.03 -1.79 0.34
C ASP A 106 22.43 -3.19 0.30
N TYR A 107 21.12 -3.34 0.58
CA TYR A 107 20.44 -4.63 0.45
C TYR A 107 20.59 -5.21 -0.96
N LEU A 108 20.29 -4.40 -1.99
CA LEU A 108 20.40 -4.82 -3.38
C LEU A 108 21.84 -5.15 -3.77
N ARG A 109 22.83 -4.41 -3.27
CA ARG A 109 24.25 -4.68 -3.51
C ARG A 109 24.69 -6.01 -2.90
N GLU A 110 24.21 -6.33 -1.70
CA GLU A 110 24.61 -7.51 -0.94
C GLU A 110 23.87 -8.79 -1.36
N HIS A 111 22.61 -8.69 -1.77
CA HIS A 111 21.73 -9.85 -1.94
C HIS A 111 21.32 -10.10 -3.39
N SER A 112 21.31 -9.07 -4.25
CA SER A 112 20.87 -9.26 -5.64
C SER A 112 21.90 -10.02 -6.46
N VAL A 113 21.46 -11.14 -7.02
CA VAL A 113 22.22 -11.90 -8.03
C VAL A 113 22.14 -11.22 -9.41
N SER A 114 21.06 -10.48 -9.67
CA SER A 114 20.85 -9.82 -10.96
C SER A 114 21.60 -8.48 -11.05
N PRO A 115 22.12 -8.11 -12.23
CA PRO A 115 22.75 -6.81 -12.40
C PRO A 115 21.74 -5.67 -12.24
N PRO A 116 22.14 -4.47 -11.79
CA PRO A 116 21.21 -3.37 -11.49
C PRO A 116 20.26 -3.03 -12.63
N LYS A 117 20.73 -3.08 -13.88
CA LYS A 117 19.90 -2.80 -15.05
C LYS A 117 18.77 -3.82 -15.25
N ALA A 118 19.04 -5.10 -15.00
CA ALA A 118 18.03 -6.15 -15.10
C ALA A 118 16.97 -6.02 -13.99
N ILE A 119 17.38 -5.65 -12.76
CA ILE A 119 16.45 -5.38 -11.67
C ILE A 119 15.56 -4.19 -12.03
N GLU A 120 16.13 -3.10 -12.53
CA GLU A 120 15.38 -1.92 -12.95
C GLU A 120 14.33 -2.28 -14.01
N ASP A 121 14.73 -2.96 -15.10
CA ASP A 121 13.83 -3.30 -16.19
C ASP A 121 12.71 -4.27 -15.74
N ARG A 122 13.04 -5.29 -14.95
CA ARG A 122 12.05 -6.25 -14.42
C ARG A 122 11.14 -5.62 -13.35
N SER A 123 11.66 -4.69 -12.56
CA SER A 123 10.86 -3.97 -11.56
C SER A 123 9.80 -3.08 -12.24
N LYS A 124 10.13 -2.50 -13.40
CA LYS A 124 9.18 -1.74 -14.22
C LYS A 124 8.05 -2.61 -14.76
N ILE A 125 8.39 -3.78 -15.28
CA ILE A 125 7.42 -4.81 -15.72
C ILE A 125 6.50 -5.19 -14.56
N LEU A 126 7.06 -5.48 -13.39
CA LEU A 126 6.28 -5.80 -12.18
C LEU A 126 5.36 -4.65 -11.78
N ALA A 127 5.85 -3.40 -11.84
CA ALA A 127 5.05 -2.22 -11.53
C ALA A 127 3.86 -2.10 -12.49
N ASP A 128 4.09 -2.22 -13.79
CA ASP A 128 3.06 -2.11 -14.83
C ASP A 128 2.01 -3.23 -14.68
N TYR A 129 2.45 -4.45 -14.39
CA TYR A 129 1.56 -5.57 -14.07
C TYR A 129 0.69 -5.25 -12.84
N LEU A 130 1.29 -4.81 -11.73
CA LEU A 130 0.55 -4.43 -10.52
C LEU A 130 -0.45 -3.31 -10.76
N TRP A 131 -0.11 -2.34 -11.61
CA TRP A 131 -0.99 -1.24 -12.00
C TRP A 131 -2.15 -1.69 -12.91
N SER A 132 -1.94 -2.74 -13.70
CA SER A 132 -2.97 -3.29 -14.60
C SER A 132 -4.07 -4.07 -13.87
N ARG A 133 -3.86 -4.42 -12.60
CA ARG A 133 -4.78 -5.28 -11.84
C ARG A 133 -6.15 -4.61 -11.65
N PRO A 134 -7.25 -5.29 -12.00
CA PRO A 134 -8.58 -4.76 -11.77
C PRO A 134 -8.84 -4.66 -10.26
N LEU A 135 -9.51 -3.59 -9.85
CA LEU A 135 -10.09 -3.52 -8.50
C LEU A 135 -11.24 -4.54 -8.45
N LEU A 136 -11.06 -5.60 -7.67
CA LEU A 136 -12.10 -6.58 -7.44
C LEU A 136 -13.16 -6.00 -6.49
N SER A 137 -14.44 -6.26 -6.78
CA SER A 137 -15.50 -5.96 -5.82
C SER A 137 -15.40 -6.91 -4.63
N GLU A 138 -15.94 -6.48 -3.49
CA GLU A 138 -15.94 -7.28 -2.26
C GLU A 138 -16.67 -8.61 -2.47
N GLU A 139 -17.78 -8.61 -3.20
CA GLU A 139 -18.51 -9.83 -3.56
C GLU A 139 -17.63 -10.76 -4.41
N THR A 140 -16.86 -10.22 -5.35
CA THR A 140 -15.95 -10.99 -6.21
C THR A 140 -14.82 -11.62 -5.41
N ILE A 141 -14.26 -10.90 -4.43
CA ILE A 141 -13.20 -11.39 -3.54
C ILE A 141 -13.73 -12.54 -2.68
N VAL A 142 -14.89 -12.36 -2.05
CA VAL A 142 -15.51 -13.39 -1.21
C VAL A 142 -15.78 -14.65 -2.03
N GLN A 143 -16.40 -14.53 -3.21
CA GLN A 143 -16.66 -15.68 -4.08
C GLN A 143 -15.39 -16.41 -4.50
N LYS A 144 -14.33 -15.68 -4.91
CA LYS A 144 -13.03 -16.29 -5.23
C LYS A 144 -12.42 -17.00 -4.02
N SER A 145 -12.47 -16.40 -2.83
CA SER A 145 -11.92 -17.01 -1.61
C SER A 145 -12.64 -18.31 -1.22
N LEU A 146 -13.96 -18.38 -1.44
CA LEU A 146 -14.76 -19.57 -1.20
C LEU A 146 -14.42 -20.67 -2.20
N ASN A 147 -14.17 -20.31 -3.46
CA ASN A 147 -13.77 -21.25 -4.51
C ASN A 147 -12.34 -21.79 -4.29
N MET A 148 -11.39 -20.94 -3.87
CA MET A 148 -10.02 -21.38 -3.54
C MET A 148 -9.97 -22.34 -2.33
N LYS A 149 -10.89 -22.20 -1.36
CA LYS A 149 -10.99 -23.16 -0.25
C LYS A 149 -11.48 -24.54 -0.68
N LYS A 150 -12.15 -24.65 -1.84
CA LYS A 150 -12.63 -25.93 -2.39
C LYS A 150 -11.59 -26.67 -3.24
N SER A 151 -10.55 -25.98 -3.71
CA SER A 151 -9.56 -26.52 -4.65
C SER A 151 -8.22 -26.88 -4.01
N LYS A 152 -8.15 -27.02 -2.67
CA LYS A 152 -6.91 -27.42 -1.98
C LYS A 152 -6.71 -28.93 -2.09
N ASP A 153 -6.21 -29.36 -3.23
CA ASP A 153 -5.29 -30.48 -3.38
C ASP A 153 -4.25 -30.04 -4.43
N VAL A 154 -3.00 -30.42 -4.22
CA VAL A 154 -1.77 -30.07 -4.98
C VAL A 154 -0.95 -28.95 -4.31
N ASP A 155 -0.12 -29.38 -3.35
CA ASP A 155 1.14 -28.72 -3.00
C ASP A 155 2.16 -29.01 -4.12
N GLU A 156 2.27 -28.11 -5.08
CA GLU A 156 3.47 -28.03 -5.94
C GLU A 156 4.18 -26.71 -5.62
N GLU A 157 5.52 -26.78 -5.53
CA GLU A 157 6.40 -25.63 -5.33
C GLU A 157 6.34 -24.72 -6.55
N ASP A 158 5.27 -23.93 -6.65
CA ASP A 158 4.97 -23.17 -7.86
C ASP A 158 5.95 -22.01 -8.04
N GLU A 159 6.52 -21.96 -9.26
CA GLU A 159 7.13 -20.77 -9.85
C GLU A 159 6.26 -19.53 -9.56
N ASP A 160 6.86 -18.34 -9.43
CA ASP A 160 6.11 -17.11 -9.14
C ASP A 160 5.17 -16.76 -10.30
N ASP A 161 3.98 -17.34 -10.22
CA ASP A 161 2.97 -17.44 -11.25
C ASP A 161 2.51 -16.05 -11.71
N GLY A 162 2.56 -15.07 -10.79
CA GLY A 162 2.30 -13.67 -11.06
C GLY A 162 3.47 -12.93 -11.71
N LEU A 163 4.71 -13.21 -11.32
CA LEU A 163 5.90 -12.61 -11.93
C LEU A 163 6.19 -13.19 -13.31
N THR A 164 6.06 -14.51 -13.49
CA THR A 164 6.16 -15.17 -14.80
C THR A 164 5.12 -14.59 -15.75
N PHE A 165 3.88 -14.46 -15.31
CA PHE A 165 2.83 -13.78 -16.08
C PHE A 165 3.20 -12.33 -16.41
N ALA A 166 3.77 -11.59 -15.47
CA ALA A 166 4.20 -10.21 -15.72
C ALA A 166 5.30 -10.17 -16.79
N LEU A 167 6.32 -11.02 -16.69
CA LEU A 167 7.42 -11.08 -17.65
C LEU A 167 6.92 -11.46 -19.05
N GLU A 168 6.03 -12.44 -19.18
CA GLU A 168 5.48 -12.86 -20.48
C GLU A 168 4.62 -11.78 -21.14
N ASN A 169 3.83 -11.05 -20.35
CA ASN A 169 2.80 -10.15 -20.88
C ASN A 169 3.24 -8.68 -20.93
N PHE A 170 4.32 -8.31 -20.26
CA PHE A 170 4.77 -6.92 -20.11
C PHE A 170 6.25 -6.68 -20.50
N ALA A 171 7.00 -7.69 -20.98
CA ALA A 171 8.42 -7.53 -21.35
C ALA A 171 8.67 -6.68 -22.62
N ASP A 172 7.75 -6.66 -23.59
CA ASP A 172 7.93 -5.89 -24.82
C ASP A 172 7.45 -4.44 -24.65
N GLN A 173 8.39 -3.48 -24.69
CA GLN A 173 8.13 -2.03 -24.71
C GLN A 173 7.49 -1.54 -26.04
N ARG A 174 6.62 -2.33 -26.68
CA ARG A 174 5.89 -1.93 -27.90
C ARG A 174 4.38 -2.12 -27.75
N GLU A 175 3.80 -1.06 -27.22
CA GLU A 175 2.56 -0.40 -27.64
C GLU A 175 1.34 -1.23 -28.12
N ALA A 176 0.20 -0.85 -27.52
CA ALA A 176 -1.12 -0.68 -28.15
C ALA A 176 -2.09 -1.86 -28.22
N ARG A 177 -1.82 -3.03 -27.64
CA ARG A 177 -2.75 -4.16 -27.78
C ARG A 177 -2.83 -5.18 -26.65
N ILE A 178 -2.39 -4.84 -25.44
CA ILE A 178 -2.81 -5.60 -24.26
C ILE A 178 -4.27 -5.23 -24.03
N SER A 179 -5.14 -5.92 -24.75
CA SER A 179 -6.57 -5.69 -24.79
C SER A 179 -7.13 -5.50 -23.39
N ARG A 180 -8.06 -4.55 -23.26
CA ARG A 180 -8.97 -4.33 -22.13
C ARG A 180 -9.67 -5.63 -21.64
N GLU A 181 -9.54 -6.72 -22.39
CA GLU A 181 -9.93 -8.10 -22.06
C GLU A 181 -8.97 -8.85 -21.14
N LEU A 182 -7.64 -8.69 -21.28
CA LEU A 182 -6.66 -9.31 -20.36
C LEU A 182 -6.79 -8.71 -18.95
N SER A 183 -7.18 -7.44 -18.85
CA SER A 183 -7.33 -6.71 -17.59
C SER A 183 -8.51 -7.18 -16.71
N LEU A 184 -9.36 -8.09 -17.18
CA LEU A 184 -10.51 -8.58 -16.40
C LEU A 184 -10.27 -9.98 -15.79
N LYS A 185 -9.33 -10.77 -16.34
CA LYS A 185 -9.06 -12.15 -15.90
C LYS A 185 -7.72 -12.33 -15.18
N SER A 186 -6.79 -11.38 -15.26
CA SER A 186 -5.35 -11.56 -14.92
C SER A 186 -4.94 -11.34 -13.46
N TRP A 187 -5.84 -11.45 -12.48
CA TRP A 187 -5.38 -11.44 -11.09
C TRP A 187 -4.69 -12.79 -10.80
N LYS A 188 -3.36 -12.79 -10.79
CA LYS A 188 -2.54 -13.87 -10.21
C LYS A 188 -1.87 -13.38 -8.93
N SER A 189 -1.81 -14.25 -7.92
CA SER A 189 -1.03 -13.95 -6.72
C SER A 189 0.44 -13.77 -7.08
N LEU A 190 1.16 -12.92 -6.33
CA LEU A 190 2.62 -12.91 -6.40
C LEU A 190 3.14 -13.87 -5.33
N SER A 191 4.08 -14.72 -5.70
CA SER A 191 4.88 -15.47 -4.74
C SER A 191 6.07 -14.60 -4.34
N TYR A 192 6.13 -14.19 -3.07
CA TYR A 192 7.21 -13.34 -2.57
C TYR A 192 8.48 -14.16 -2.30
N SER A 193 9.14 -14.58 -3.38
CA SER A 193 10.50 -15.13 -3.39
C SER A 193 11.55 -14.06 -3.13
N GLY A 194 12.81 -14.44 -2.90
CA GLY A 194 13.92 -13.49 -2.75
C GLY A 194 13.99 -12.48 -3.90
N HIS A 195 13.98 -12.99 -5.15
CA HIS A 195 14.05 -12.13 -6.34
C HIS A 195 12.80 -11.26 -6.50
N THR A 196 11.61 -11.80 -6.30
CA THR A 196 10.36 -11.02 -6.40
C THR A 196 10.32 -9.91 -5.36
N CYS A 197 10.84 -10.14 -4.16
CA CYS A 197 10.97 -9.13 -3.12
C CYS A 197 11.93 -8.00 -3.51
N GLU A 198 13.05 -8.28 -4.20
CA GLU A 198 13.96 -7.26 -4.74
C GLU A 198 13.26 -6.39 -5.80
N LEU A 199 12.53 -7.02 -6.73
CA LEU A 199 11.76 -6.29 -7.74
C LEU A 199 10.66 -5.44 -7.10
N TYR A 200 10.02 -5.97 -6.05
CA TYR A 200 9.03 -5.24 -5.26
C TYR A 200 9.66 -4.06 -4.51
N LEU A 201 10.85 -4.24 -3.92
CA LEU A 201 11.61 -3.17 -3.27
C LEU A 201 11.83 -2.00 -4.23
N VAL A 202 12.40 -2.26 -5.41
CA VAL A 202 12.72 -1.22 -6.40
C VAL A 202 11.45 -0.54 -6.94
N SER A 203 10.41 -1.31 -7.23
CA SER A 203 9.19 -0.76 -7.84
C SER A 203 8.24 -0.09 -6.85
N ARG A 204 8.23 -0.49 -5.57
CA ARG A 204 7.16 -0.12 -4.62
C ARG A 204 7.63 0.67 -3.39
N LEU A 205 8.91 0.67 -3.02
CA LEU A 205 9.36 1.36 -1.80
C LEU A 205 9.01 2.85 -1.81
N ALA A 206 9.49 3.59 -2.81
CA ALA A 206 9.24 5.03 -2.94
C ALA A 206 7.75 5.40 -3.07
N PRO A 207 6.95 4.80 -3.98
CA PRO A 207 5.55 5.18 -4.10
C PRO A 207 4.70 4.77 -2.90
N ASN A 208 4.99 3.64 -2.23
CA ASN A 208 4.29 3.25 -1.01
C ASN A 208 4.63 4.21 0.14
N PHE A 209 5.90 4.59 0.29
CA PHE A 209 6.35 5.54 1.31
C PHE A 209 5.68 6.89 1.14
N ALA A 210 5.74 7.45 -0.08
CA ALA A 210 5.13 8.73 -0.38
C ALA A 210 3.61 8.70 -0.12
N SER A 211 2.93 7.64 -0.55
CA SER A 211 1.49 7.49 -0.36
C SER A 211 1.11 7.40 1.12
N ALA A 212 1.82 6.57 1.90
CA ALA A 212 1.59 6.41 3.33
C ALA A 212 1.83 7.73 4.08
N CYS A 213 2.96 8.41 3.83
CA CYS A 213 3.25 9.71 4.42
C CYS A 213 2.16 10.75 4.13
N ARG A 214 1.61 10.78 2.90
CA ARG A 214 0.53 11.72 2.56
C ARG A 214 -0.74 11.46 3.35
N VAL A 215 -1.13 10.20 3.49
CA VAL A 215 -2.30 9.82 4.31
C VAL A 215 -2.07 10.18 5.77
N LEU A 216 -0.93 9.77 6.33
CA LEU A 216 -0.59 10.00 7.74
C LEU A 216 -0.46 11.49 8.05
N TYR A 217 0.09 12.29 7.14
CA TYR A 217 0.18 13.74 7.28
C TYR A 217 -1.20 14.39 7.33
N GLU A 218 -2.14 13.97 6.47
CA GLU A 218 -3.52 14.47 6.51
C GLU A 218 -4.22 14.09 7.82
N ILE A 219 -3.97 12.89 8.36
CA ILE A 219 -4.46 12.47 9.68
C ILE A 219 -3.90 13.40 10.77
N ARG A 220 -2.57 13.59 10.83
CA ARG A 220 -1.93 14.47 11.81
C ARG A 220 -2.44 15.91 11.71
N LYS A 221 -2.64 16.42 10.50
CA LYS A 221 -3.14 17.78 10.26
C LYS A 221 -4.59 17.97 10.72
N ARG A 222 -5.47 17.01 10.45
CA ARG A 222 -6.90 17.08 10.81
C ARG A 222 -7.15 16.72 12.27
N CYS A 223 -6.28 15.91 12.86
CA CYS A 223 -6.36 15.45 14.24
C CYS A 223 -5.06 15.77 14.98
N PRO A 224 -4.76 17.05 15.28
CA PRO A 224 -3.48 17.46 15.88
C PRO A 224 -3.21 16.85 17.26
N ASN A 225 -4.26 16.46 17.99
CA ASN A 225 -4.16 15.80 19.30
C ASN A 225 -3.92 14.29 19.19
N PHE A 226 -3.96 13.71 17.99
CA PHE A 226 -3.69 12.30 17.79
C PHE A 226 -2.18 12.04 17.72
N ILE A 227 -1.67 11.34 18.73
CA ILE A 227 -0.26 10.93 18.83
C ILE A 227 -0.24 9.40 18.95
N PRO A 228 0.11 8.65 17.89
CA PRO A 228 0.20 7.20 17.95
C PRO A 228 1.30 6.79 18.93
N ARG A 229 1.00 5.82 19.79
CA ARG A 229 1.96 5.23 20.75
C ARG A 229 2.49 3.88 20.30
N SER A 230 1.68 3.13 19.58
CA SER A 230 2.03 1.88 18.93
C SER A 230 1.50 1.86 17.51
N LEU A 231 2.15 1.08 16.66
CA LEU A 231 1.77 0.81 15.27
C LEU A 231 1.56 -0.70 15.10
N PHE A 232 0.45 -1.08 14.49
CA PHE A 232 0.19 -2.44 14.04
C PHE A 232 0.01 -2.42 12.52
N ASP A 233 0.87 -3.13 11.81
CA ASP A 233 0.96 -3.15 10.35
C ASP A 233 0.79 -4.58 9.84
N PHE A 234 -0.41 -4.87 9.32
CA PHE A 234 -0.74 -6.19 8.77
C PHE A 234 -0.47 -6.26 7.28
N GLY A 235 0.30 -7.24 6.84
CA GLY A 235 0.88 -7.26 5.50
C GLY A 235 1.94 -6.17 5.36
N SER A 236 2.82 -6.05 6.37
CA SER A 236 3.76 -4.94 6.49
C SER A 236 4.75 -4.84 5.33
N GLY A 237 4.97 -5.95 4.60
CA GLY A 237 5.86 -5.98 3.45
C GLY A 237 7.27 -5.50 3.82
N LEU A 238 7.74 -4.46 3.13
CA LEU A 238 9.05 -3.82 3.36
C LEU A 238 9.13 -3.04 4.69
N GLY A 239 8.03 -2.89 5.43
CA GLY A 239 7.95 -2.04 6.63
C GLY A 239 7.78 -0.55 6.30
N THR A 240 7.28 -0.23 5.11
CA THR A 240 7.19 1.15 4.60
C THR A 240 6.28 2.04 5.44
N VAL A 241 5.21 1.49 6.02
CA VAL A 241 4.29 2.26 6.89
C VAL A 241 4.98 2.65 8.20
N THR A 242 5.82 1.78 8.77
CA THR A 242 6.65 2.11 9.94
C THR A 242 7.58 3.28 9.66
N TRP A 243 8.28 3.26 8.53
CA TRP A 243 9.12 4.37 8.09
C TRP A 243 8.32 5.67 7.88
N ALA A 244 7.16 5.59 7.24
CA ALA A 244 6.29 6.73 7.02
C ALA A 244 5.76 7.31 8.34
N THR A 245 5.36 6.44 9.28
CA THR A 245 4.85 6.84 10.60
C THR A 245 5.93 7.57 11.39
N ASN A 246 7.15 7.05 11.44
CA ASN A 246 8.27 7.70 12.12
C ASN A 246 8.81 8.94 11.38
N THR A 247 8.44 9.14 10.11
CA THR A 247 8.68 10.40 9.39
C THR A 247 7.63 11.45 9.73
N VAL A 248 6.37 11.05 9.87
CA VAL A 248 5.25 11.97 10.10
C VAL A 248 5.12 12.40 11.54
N TRP A 249 5.37 11.53 12.53
CA TRP A 249 5.37 11.92 13.95
C TRP A 249 6.79 12.10 14.49
N PRO A 250 7.01 13.06 15.41
CA PRO A 250 8.32 13.27 16.03
C PRO A 250 8.88 12.00 16.69
N VAL A 251 10.22 11.91 16.72
CA VAL A 251 10.95 10.82 17.38
C VAL A 251 10.45 10.61 18.81
N GLY A 252 10.20 9.35 19.17
CA GLY A 252 9.73 8.95 20.50
C GLY A 252 8.21 8.97 20.70
N CYS A 253 7.43 9.39 19.69
CA CYS A 253 5.97 9.28 19.76
C CYS A 253 5.51 7.82 19.74
N VAL A 254 5.94 7.08 18.71
CA VAL A 254 5.66 5.65 18.54
C VAL A 254 6.80 4.85 19.17
N ARG A 255 6.45 3.94 20.07
CA ARG A 255 7.40 3.15 20.87
C ARG A 255 7.46 1.69 20.45
N GLU A 256 6.37 1.20 19.85
CA GLU A 256 6.19 -0.21 19.48
C GLU A 256 5.63 -0.30 18.07
N HIS A 257 6.20 -1.19 17.27
CA HIS A 257 5.84 -1.42 15.87
C HIS A 257 5.70 -2.92 15.66
N TYR A 258 4.48 -3.38 15.49
CA TYR A 258 4.16 -4.78 15.24
C TYR A 258 3.91 -4.98 13.75
N LEU A 259 4.84 -5.67 13.09
CA LEU A 259 4.84 -5.89 11.65
C LEU A 259 4.49 -7.35 11.38
N VAL A 260 3.33 -7.59 10.77
CA VAL A 260 2.88 -8.95 10.41
C VAL A 260 3.08 -9.16 8.92
N GLU A 261 3.96 -10.08 8.54
CA GLU A 261 4.26 -10.42 7.15
C GLU A 261 4.44 -11.94 6.99
N PRO A 262 3.59 -12.64 6.24
CA PRO A 262 3.69 -14.09 6.09
C PRO A 262 4.92 -14.55 5.28
N SER A 263 5.38 -13.77 4.30
CA SER A 263 6.52 -14.14 3.46
C SER A 263 7.84 -14.01 4.23
N LEU A 264 8.55 -15.13 4.36
CA LEU A 264 9.87 -15.17 5.00
C LEU A 264 10.90 -14.26 4.29
N HIS A 265 10.91 -14.25 2.95
CA HIS A 265 11.83 -13.41 2.19
C HIS A 265 11.53 -11.93 2.39
N MET A 266 10.25 -11.56 2.40
CA MET A 266 9.82 -10.18 2.64
C MET A 266 10.12 -9.74 4.08
N THR A 267 9.89 -10.61 5.08
CA THR A 267 10.26 -10.35 6.48
C THR A 267 11.76 -10.09 6.61
N ARG A 268 12.61 -10.96 6.05
CA ARG A 268 14.08 -10.80 6.10
C ARG A 268 14.54 -9.51 5.44
N LEU A 269 13.93 -9.16 4.29
CA LEU A 269 14.19 -7.90 3.62
C LEU A 269 13.78 -6.72 4.52
N SER A 270 12.58 -6.76 5.11
CA SER A 270 12.11 -5.74 6.03
C SER A 270 13.00 -5.59 7.27
N GLU A 271 13.44 -6.69 7.88
CA GLU A 271 14.42 -6.68 8.98
C GLU A 271 15.70 -5.97 8.56
N PHE A 272 16.21 -6.25 7.36
CA PHE A 272 17.36 -5.55 6.80
C PHE A 272 17.09 -4.04 6.68
N MET A 273 15.90 -3.64 6.21
CA MET A 273 15.50 -2.24 6.08
C MET A 273 15.52 -1.47 7.41
N PHE A 274 15.43 -2.13 8.56
CA PHE A 274 15.47 -1.48 9.87
C PHE A 274 16.84 -1.53 10.55
N ARG A 275 17.84 -2.22 9.98
CA ARG A 275 19.18 -2.32 10.58
C ARG A 275 19.82 -0.94 10.67
N LYS A 276 20.40 -0.64 11.83
CA LYS A 276 21.22 0.54 12.01
C LYS A 276 22.60 0.29 11.39
N GLN A 277 22.99 1.13 10.43
CA GLN A 277 24.31 1.01 9.80
C GLN A 277 25.41 1.48 10.75
N GLY A 278 26.58 0.81 10.72
CA GLY A 278 27.78 1.23 11.45
C GLY A 278 27.79 0.90 12.96
N THR A 279 26.88 0.06 13.45
CA THR A 279 26.88 -0.39 14.85
C THR A 279 27.67 -1.68 15.03
N VAL A 280 28.40 -1.79 16.15
CA VAL A 280 29.11 -3.01 16.54
C VAL A 280 28.14 -4.14 16.92
N GLN A 281 26.90 -3.79 17.30
CA GLN A 281 25.83 -4.74 17.57
C GLN A 281 24.93 -4.92 16.34
N PRO A 282 24.87 -6.13 15.74
CA PRO A 282 24.09 -6.40 14.53
C PRO A 282 22.56 -6.33 14.69
N SER A 283 22.07 -6.27 15.94
CA SER A 283 20.65 -6.38 16.27
C SER A 283 19.97 -5.04 16.59
N GLU A 284 20.69 -3.91 16.52
CA GLU A 284 20.09 -2.62 16.82
C GLU A 284 19.28 -2.11 15.62
N ASN A 285 17.98 -1.94 15.83
CA ASN A 285 17.08 -1.34 14.84
C ASN A 285 17.12 0.19 14.92
N ILE A 286 16.89 0.86 13.79
CA ILE A 286 16.78 2.32 13.71
C ILE A 286 15.65 2.88 14.58
N PHE A 287 14.53 2.16 14.65
CA PHE A 287 13.39 2.51 15.49
C PHE A 287 13.32 1.56 16.69
N PRO A 288 12.99 2.05 17.89
CA PRO A 288 12.76 1.20 19.04
C PRO A 288 11.51 0.32 18.84
N GLY A 289 11.49 -0.83 19.50
CA GLY A 289 10.32 -1.70 19.61
C GLY A 289 9.77 -2.21 18.28
N VAL A 290 10.64 -2.52 17.31
CA VAL A 290 10.23 -3.17 16.05
C VAL A 290 10.16 -4.67 16.24
N TYR A 291 8.97 -5.25 16.05
CA TYR A 291 8.68 -6.66 16.21
C TYR A 291 8.10 -7.24 14.92
N HIS A 292 8.88 -8.06 14.23
CA HIS A 292 8.40 -8.83 13.09
C HIS A 292 7.70 -10.11 13.53
N ARG A 293 6.56 -10.41 12.92
CA ARG A 293 5.75 -11.60 13.16
C ARG A 293 5.31 -12.18 11.82
N ARG A 294 5.36 -13.51 11.69
CA ARG A 294 4.84 -14.20 10.50
C ARG A 294 3.34 -14.47 10.56
N PHE A 295 2.83 -14.65 11.78
CA PHE A 295 1.44 -15.01 12.04
C PHE A 295 0.83 -14.04 13.05
N MET A 296 -0.48 -13.89 12.97
CA MET A 296 -1.24 -13.20 14.01
C MET A 296 -1.08 -13.95 15.34
N PRO A 297 -1.07 -13.24 16.48
CA PRO A 297 -1.22 -13.91 17.77
C PRO A 297 -2.52 -14.71 17.76
N GLU A 298 -2.44 -15.99 18.08
CA GLU A 298 -3.63 -16.83 18.23
C GLU A 298 -4.49 -16.27 19.36
N SER A 299 -5.80 -16.15 19.10
CA SER A 299 -6.76 -15.80 20.14
C SER A 299 -6.91 -17.01 21.05
N VAL A 300 -6.36 -16.93 22.27
CA VAL A 300 -6.58 -17.93 23.33
C VAL A 300 -8.00 -17.82 23.88
#